data_AF-A0A6V7V6H1-F1
#
_entry.id   AF-A0A6V7V6H1-F1
#
_cell.length_a   1.000
_cell.length_b   1.000
_cell.length_c   1.000
_cell.angle_alpha   90.00
_cell.angle_beta   90.00
_cell.angle_gamma   90.00
#
_symmetry.space_group_name_H-M   'P 1'
#
loop_
_entity.id
_entity.type
_entity.pdbx_description
1 polymer ?
#
loop_
_entity_poly.entity_id
_entity_poly.type
_entity_poly.pdbx_seq_one_letter_code
_entity_poly.pdbx_strand_id
1 'polypeptide(L)'
;MTKNGNKKCKEDWCYIAPLDEREKVFDSGCGKCDVSHPEKKCVDCNTGPLCNTEEFINKSKFCLWKTENMAKPIGMKRVCSASCIVLRDKNGKVKQDCGKCPNNTDCVECNTKYCNKESLVPKQCLGNNGTICKTSFETPCFVERMKNNTGID
;
A
#
# COMPACT_ATOMS: atom_id res chain seq x y z
N MET A 1 27.17 -24.54 -2.91
CA MET A 1 28.05 -23.72 -3.78
C MET A 1 27.17 -22.81 -4.63
N THR A 2 27.21 -21.52 -4.33
CA THR A 2 26.49 -20.40 -4.97
C THR A 2 26.99 -20.20 -6.40
N LYS A 3 26.13 -20.34 -7.42
CA LYS A 3 26.44 -19.90 -8.78
C LYS A 3 26.18 -18.39 -8.90
N ASN A 4 27.09 -17.58 -8.35
CA ASN A 4 27.20 -16.16 -8.65
C ASN A 4 27.92 -16.00 -10.00
N GLY A 5 27.17 -16.09 -11.10
CA GLY A 5 27.60 -15.56 -12.39
C GLY A 5 26.82 -14.29 -12.67
N ASN A 6 27.48 -13.16 -12.86
CA ASN A 6 26.84 -11.93 -13.33
C ASN A 6 26.14 -12.21 -14.67
N LYS A 7 24.83 -12.44 -14.63
CA LYS A 7 24.03 -12.68 -15.83
C LYS A 7 23.77 -11.35 -16.49
N LYS A 8 24.42 -11.12 -17.64
CA LYS A 8 24.15 -9.94 -18.46
C LYS A 8 22.71 -10.03 -19.00
N CYS A 9 21.89 -9.03 -18.67
CA CYS A 9 20.55 -8.92 -19.24
C CYS A 9 20.64 -8.59 -20.73
N LYS A 10 19.77 -9.21 -21.52
CA LYS A 10 19.59 -8.83 -22.94
C LYS A 10 18.84 -7.50 -23.09
N GLU A 11 18.02 -7.19 -22.09
CA GLU A 11 17.24 -5.96 -21.97
C GLU A 11 17.84 -5.06 -20.88
N ASP A 12 17.59 -3.75 -20.96
CA ASP A 12 18.11 -2.75 -20.01
C ASP A 12 17.40 -2.75 -18.65
N TRP A 13 16.40 -3.61 -18.47
CA TRP A 13 15.60 -3.68 -17.25
C TRP A 13 16.03 -4.85 -16.38
N CYS A 14 16.08 -4.59 -15.08
CA CYS A 14 16.27 -5.59 -14.04
C CYS A 14 15.13 -5.48 -13.02
N TYR A 15 14.77 -6.60 -12.40
CA TYR A 15 13.79 -6.65 -11.32
C TYR A 15 14.38 -7.28 -10.06
N ILE A 16 13.79 -6.96 -8.92
CA ILE A 16 13.96 -7.68 -7.66
C ILE A 16 12.61 -7.77 -6.94
N ALA A 17 12.33 -8.94 -6.37
CA ALA A 17 11.08 -9.30 -5.71
C ALA A 17 11.37 -10.22 -4.51
N PRO A 18 10.75 -10.07 -3.34
CA PRO A 18 10.90 -11.05 -2.28
C PRO A 18 10.18 -12.34 -2.66
N LEU A 19 10.78 -13.48 -2.31
CA LEU A 19 10.22 -14.81 -2.53
C LEU A 19 9.13 -15.17 -1.52
N ASP A 20 9.11 -14.52 -0.36
CA ASP A 20 8.14 -14.76 0.70
C ASP A 20 7.70 -13.46 1.38
N GLU A 21 6.68 -13.56 2.22
CA GLU A 21 6.13 -12.42 2.98
C GLU A 21 7.06 -11.91 4.09
N ARG A 22 8.12 -12.66 4.42
CA ARG A 22 9.11 -12.25 5.43
C ARG A 22 10.12 -11.26 4.85
N GLU A 23 10.14 -11.08 3.53
CA GLU A 23 11.04 -10.16 2.80
C GLU A 23 12.53 -10.39 3.12
N LYS A 24 12.93 -11.65 3.38
CA LYS A 24 14.33 -12.00 3.73
C LYS A 24 15.13 -12.59 2.57
N VAL A 25 14.44 -13.14 1.58
CA VAL A 25 15.06 -13.78 0.42
C VAL A 25 14.43 -13.16 -0.83
N PHE A 26 15.28 -12.77 -1.77
CA PHE A 26 14.87 -12.06 -2.98
C PHE A 26 15.17 -12.89 -4.22
N ASP A 27 14.20 -12.96 -5.13
CA ASP A 27 14.41 -13.29 -6.52
C ASP A 27 14.81 -12.02 -7.28
N SER A 28 15.80 -12.14 -8.14
CA SER A 28 16.32 -11.02 -8.92
C SER A 28 16.73 -11.49 -10.30
N GLY A 29 16.43 -10.68 -11.31
CA GLY A 29 16.63 -11.08 -12.69
C GLY A 29 16.48 -9.93 -13.68
N CYS A 30 16.38 -10.31 -14.95
CA CYS A 30 16.20 -9.38 -16.06
C CYS A 30 14.71 -9.20 -16.37
N GLY A 31 14.34 -8.02 -16.84
CA GLY A 31 12.98 -7.64 -17.20
C GLY A 31 12.32 -6.70 -16.19
N LYS A 32 11.04 -6.40 -16.42
CA LYS A 32 10.21 -5.54 -15.57
C LYS A 32 9.35 -6.37 -14.62
N CYS A 33 8.82 -5.72 -13.60
CA CYS A 33 7.82 -6.34 -12.74
C CYS A 33 6.55 -6.69 -13.52
N ASP A 34 6.00 -7.87 -13.21
CA ASP A 34 4.72 -8.30 -13.77
C ASP A 34 3.57 -7.46 -13.21
N VAL A 35 2.95 -6.66 -14.09
CA VAL A 35 1.87 -5.75 -13.73
C VAL A 35 0.52 -6.44 -13.57
N SER A 36 0.38 -7.68 -14.04
CA SER A 36 -0.83 -8.49 -13.89
C SER A 36 -1.03 -9.02 -12.46
N HIS A 37 0.04 -8.96 -11.64
CA HIS A 37 0.06 -9.39 -10.25
C HIS A 37 0.39 -8.22 -9.30
N PRO A 38 -0.50 -7.23 -9.12
CA PRO A 38 -0.28 -6.09 -8.21
C PRO A 38 -0.11 -6.52 -6.75
N GLU A 39 -0.53 -7.74 -6.43
CA GLU A 39 -0.34 -8.44 -5.16
C GLU A 39 1.02 -9.16 -5.07
N LYS A 40 2.00 -8.98 -5.94
CA LYS A 40 3.38 -9.53 -5.80
C LYS A 40 4.44 -8.45 -5.66
N LYS A 41 5.38 -8.64 -4.71
CA LYS A 41 6.26 -7.53 -4.32
C LYS A 41 7.37 -7.40 -5.31
N CYS A 42 7.49 -6.26 -5.98
CA CYS A 42 8.44 -6.13 -7.06
C CYS A 42 8.79 -4.67 -7.33
N VAL A 43 10.09 -4.44 -7.56
CA VAL A 43 10.61 -3.19 -8.12
C VAL A 43 11.45 -3.52 -9.35
N ASP A 44 11.35 -2.67 -10.37
CA ASP A 44 12.16 -2.74 -11.56
C ASP A 44 12.96 -1.45 -11.75
N CYS A 45 14.10 -1.56 -12.40
CA CYS A 45 15.04 -0.46 -12.61
C CYS A 45 15.77 -0.62 -13.94
N ASN A 46 16.18 0.52 -14.50
CA ASN A 46 16.99 0.63 -15.71
C ASN A 46 18.09 1.71 -15.57
N THR A 47 18.46 2.05 -14.33
CA THR A 47 19.36 3.17 -14.02
C THR A 47 20.84 2.83 -14.14
N GLY A 48 21.16 1.57 -14.46
CA GLY A 48 22.54 1.11 -14.66
C GLY A 48 22.72 -0.38 -14.32
N PRO A 49 23.95 -0.90 -14.48
CA PRO A 49 24.28 -2.27 -14.14
C PRO A 49 23.97 -2.57 -12.66
N LEU A 50 23.44 -3.76 -12.38
CA LEU A 50 23.19 -4.26 -11.02
C LEU A 50 22.28 -3.35 -10.17
N CYS A 51 21.34 -2.62 -10.79
CA CYS A 51 20.46 -1.69 -10.08
C CYS A 51 19.44 -2.36 -9.13
N ASN A 52 19.16 -3.65 -9.33
CA ASN A 52 18.15 -4.43 -8.62
C ASN A 52 18.67 -5.00 -7.28
N THR A 53 19.13 -4.12 -6.39
CA THR A 53 19.71 -4.49 -5.09
C THR A 53 18.65 -4.64 -3.98
N GLU A 54 19.00 -5.34 -2.91
CA GLU A 54 18.17 -5.41 -1.69
C GLU A 54 17.92 -4.01 -1.10
N GLU A 55 18.93 -3.13 -1.11
CA GLU A 55 18.78 -1.74 -0.66
C GLU A 55 17.72 -1.00 -1.49
N PHE A 56 17.72 -1.21 -2.82
CA PHE A 56 16.78 -0.56 -3.72
C PHE A 56 15.32 -0.94 -3.40
N ILE A 57 15.02 -2.22 -3.23
CA ILE A 57 13.68 -2.66 -2.83
C ILE A 57 13.31 -2.22 -1.42
N ASN A 58 14.26 -2.19 -0.48
CA ASN A 58 14.00 -1.77 0.89
C ASN A 58 13.66 -0.28 0.99
N LYS A 59 14.28 0.57 0.16
CA LYS A 59 14.02 2.02 0.07
C LYS A 59 12.86 2.39 -0.85
N SER A 60 12.37 1.45 -1.65
CA SER A 60 11.31 1.70 -2.62
C SER A 60 9.98 2.05 -1.96
N LYS A 61 9.23 2.93 -2.62
CA LYS A 61 7.95 3.48 -2.14
C LYS A 61 6.81 2.50 -2.39
N PHE A 62 6.52 1.68 -1.39
CA PHE A 62 5.32 0.86 -1.34
C PHE A 62 4.27 1.52 -0.45
N CYS A 63 3.03 1.59 -0.90
CA CYS A 63 1.91 2.07 -0.10
C CYS A 63 1.14 0.89 0.49
N LEU A 64 0.33 1.08 1.52
CA LEU A 64 -0.69 0.10 1.89
C LEU A 64 -1.81 0.13 0.84
N TRP A 65 -2.36 -1.03 0.54
CA TRP A 65 -3.50 -1.23 -0.34
C TRP A 65 -4.66 -1.83 0.43
N LYS A 66 -5.80 -1.16 0.36
CA LYS A 66 -7.05 -1.64 0.93
C LYS A 66 -8.18 -1.17 0.04
N THR A 67 -8.98 -2.10 -0.43
CA THR A 67 -10.27 -1.80 -1.06
C THR A 67 -11.39 -1.91 -0.03
N GLU A 68 -12.56 -1.41 -0.38
CA GLU A 68 -13.74 -1.39 0.49
C GLU A 68 -14.20 -2.78 0.97
N ASN A 69 -13.77 -3.85 0.28
CA ASN A 69 -14.18 -5.23 0.57
C ASN A 69 -13.13 -6.00 1.38
N MET A 70 -12.01 -5.37 1.77
CA MET A 70 -10.91 -6.02 2.48
C MET A 70 -10.96 -5.72 3.97
N ALA A 71 -10.90 -6.78 4.79
CA ALA A 71 -10.85 -6.64 6.25
C ALA A 71 -9.56 -5.96 6.74
N LYS A 72 -8.42 -6.28 6.11
CA LYS A 72 -7.10 -5.72 6.45
C LYS A 72 -6.40 -5.20 5.19
N PRO A 73 -5.60 -4.13 5.30
CA PRO A 73 -4.71 -3.76 4.21
C PRO A 73 -3.68 -4.85 3.96
N ILE A 74 -3.25 -4.96 2.71
CA ILE A 74 -1.97 -5.58 2.36
C ILE A 74 -1.01 -4.46 1.98
N GLY A 75 0.30 -4.62 2.16
CA GLY A 75 1.24 -3.73 1.47
C GLY A 75 1.01 -3.86 -0.03
N MET A 76 0.86 -2.76 -0.76
CA MET A 76 1.02 -2.79 -2.22
C MET A 76 2.34 -3.43 -2.49
N LYS A 77 2.27 -4.43 -3.33
CA LYS A 77 3.44 -5.19 -3.65
C LYS A 77 4.16 -4.53 -4.87
N ARG A 78 3.54 -3.60 -5.59
CA ARG A 78 4.23 -2.73 -6.57
C ARG A 78 4.56 -1.33 -6.02
N VAL A 79 5.62 -0.71 -6.54
CA VAL A 79 6.01 0.69 -6.23
C VAL A 79 4.97 1.68 -6.75
N CYS A 80 4.61 2.65 -5.92
CA CYS A 80 3.87 3.83 -6.36
C CYS A 80 4.84 4.87 -6.92
N SER A 81 4.64 5.26 -8.19
CA SER A 81 5.37 6.39 -8.78
C SER A 81 4.92 7.74 -8.21
N ALA A 82 3.69 7.81 -7.67
CA ALA A 82 3.10 8.96 -6.98
C ALA A 82 3.17 8.82 -5.44
N SER A 83 2.40 9.63 -4.72
CA SER A 83 2.23 9.55 -3.28
C SER A 83 1.34 8.37 -2.85
N CYS A 84 1.44 7.96 -1.59
CA CYS A 84 0.48 7.08 -0.95
C CYS A 84 -0.70 7.90 -0.43
N ILE A 85 -1.91 7.34 -0.54
CA ILE A 85 -3.11 7.95 0.03
C ILE A 85 -3.78 7.01 1.01
N VAL A 86 -4.37 7.59 2.05
CA VAL A 86 -5.40 6.96 2.87
C VAL A 86 -6.58 7.90 2.92
N LEU A 87 -7.77 7.40 2.61
CA LEU A 87 -8.98 8.18 2.62
C LEU A 87 -10.12 7.42 3.29
N ARG A 88 -11.00 8.15 3.96
CA ARG A 88 -12.29 7.65 4.44
C ARG A 88 -13.41 8.32 3.67
N ASP A 89 -14.25 7.50 3.03
CA ASP A 89 -15.39 8.01 2.29
C ASP A 89 -16.52 8.46 3.23
N LYS A 90 -17.61 9.01 2.66
CA LYS A 90 -18.80 9.43 3.41
C LYS A 90 -19.58 8.29 4.10
N ASN A 91 -19.24 7.04 3.80
CA ASN A 91 -19.86 5.84 4.35
C ASN A 91 -18.97 5.16 5.41
N GLY A 92 -17.88 5.82 5.83
CA GLY A 92 -16.93 5.29 6.79
C GLY A 92 -15.94 4.29 6.21
N LYS A 93 -15.98 4.02 4.90
CA LYS A 93 -15.10 3.05 4.25
C LYS A 93 -13.72 3.63 4.00
N VAL A 94 -12.70 2.84 4.34
CA VAL A 94 -11.31 3.23 4.16
C VAL A 94 -10.77 2.64 2.88
N LYS A 95 -10.12 3.49 2.09
CA LYS A 95 -9.33 3.12 0.95
C LYS A 95 -7.88 3.54 1.17
N GLN A 96 -6.95 2.64 0.87
CA GLN A 96 -5.51 2.89 0.88
C GLN A 96 -4.97 2.54 -0.51
N ASP A 97 -4.22 3.45 -1.14
CA ASP A 97 -3.82 3.31 -2.55
C ASP A 97 -2.59 4.16 -2.91
N CYS A 98 -2.10 4.03 -4.15
CA CYS A 98 -1.29 5.08 -4.78
C CYS A 98 -2.20 6.22 -5.27
N GLY A 99 -1.72 7.46 -5.23
CA GLY A 99 -2.33 8.56 -5.96
C GLY A 99 -2.23 9.89 -5.24
N LYS A 100 -3.25 10.71 -5.46
CA LYS A 100 -3.46 12.01 -4.81
C LYS A 100 -4.84 12.05 -4.18
N CYS A 101 -4.98 12.82 -3.12
CA CYS A 101 -6.24 13.00 -2.43
C CYS A 101 -7.26 13.69 -3.35
N PRO A 102 -8.48 13.16 -3.46
CA PRO A 102 -9.56 13.88 -4.11
C PRO A 102 -10.07 15.01 -3.19
N ASN A 103 -10.53 16.11 -3.80
CA ASN A 103 -11.10 17.23 -3.05
C ASN A 103 -12.32 16.78 -2.22
N ASN A 104 -12.50 17.39 -1.04
CA ASN A 104 -13.65 17.20 -0.14
C ASN A 104 -13.79 15.79 0.48
N THR A 105 -12.69 15.10 0.76
CA THR A 105 -12.69 13.86 1.55
C THR A 105 -11.73 13.94 2.72
N ASP A 106 -11.99 13.13 3.76
CA ASP A 106 -11.00 12.89 4.82
C ASP A 106 -9.87 12.06 4.21
N CYS A 107 -8.82 12.73 3.74
CA CYS A 107 -7.75 12.09 2.99
C CYS A 107 -6.38 12.67 3.39
N VAL A 108 -5.39 11.79 3.48
CA VAL A 108 -3.99 12.14 3.76
C VAL A 108 -3.08 11.58 2.66
N GLU A 109 -2.20 12.43 2.14
CA GLU A 109 -1.10 12.04 1.25
C GLU A 109 0.20 11.90 2.03
N CYS A 110 1.02 10.91 1.68
CA CYS A 110 2.34 10.72 2.28
C CYS A 110 3.30 10.02 1.31
N ASN A 111 4.61 10.07 1.58
CA ASN A 111 5.64 9.71 0.59
C ASN A 111 6.70 8.69 1.09
N THR A 112 6.46 8.05 2.23
CA THR A 112 7.35 7.03 2.81
C THR A 112 6.73 5.64 2.74
N LYS A 113 7.55 4.59 2.86
CA LYS A 113 7.10 3.19 2.78
C LYS A 113 5.99 2.91 3.81
N TYR A 114 4.86 2.42 3.34
CA TYR A 114 3.66 2.06 4.11
C TYR A 114 3.13 3.19 5.01
N CYS A 115 3.28 4.44 4.59
CA CYS A 115 2.96 5.60 5.41
C CYS A 115 1.46 5.85 5.58
N ASN A 116 0.63 5.41 4.63
CA ASN A 116 -0.79 5.70 4.54
C ASN A 116 -1.62 4.81 5.48
N LYS A 117 -1.34 4.83 6.78
CA LYS A 117 -2.06 4.05 7.80
C LYS A 117 -3.48 4.58 7.98
N GLU A 118 -4.42 3.68 8.28
CA GLU A 118 -5.82 4.04 8.55
C GLU A 118 -5.98 5.07 9.67
N SER A 119 -5.09 5.04 10.67
CA SER A 119 -5.12 5.97 11.80
C SER A 119 -4.86 7.43 11.45
N LEU A 120 -4.45 7.73 10.22
CA LEU A 120 -4.23 9.11 9.76
C LEU A 120 -5.51 9.83 9.35
N VAL A 121 -6.62 9.11 9.15
CA VAL A 121 -7.92 9.71 8.85
C VAL A 121 -8.87 9.54 10.04
N PRO A 122 -9.72 10.54 10.34
CA PRO A 122 -10.66 10.45 11.45
C PRO A 122 -11.61 9.26 11.29
N LYS A 123 -12.05 8.70 12.42
CA LYS A 123 -13.18 7.77 12.47
C LYS A 123 -14.48 8.53 12.28
N GLN A 124 -15.45 7.88 11.66
CA GLN A 124 -16.82 8.38 11.56
C GLN A 124 -17.70 7.54 12.49
N CYS A 125 -18.23 8.17 13.54
CA CYS A 125 -19.15 7.54 14.47
C CYS A 125 -20.59 7.96 14.17
N LEU A 126 -21.55 7.08 14.47
CA LEU A 126 -22.96 7.44 14.52
C LEU A 126 -23.30 8.10 15.85
N GLY A 127 -23.82 9.33 15.79
CA GLY A 127 -24.38 10.06 16.91
C GLY A 127 -25.91 9.90 17.00
N ASN A 128 -26.50 10.57 17.99
CA ASN A 128 -27.96 10.58 18.18
C ASN A 128 -28.68 11.08 16.91
N ASN A 129 -29.84 10.49 16.62
CA ASN A 129 -30.69 10.82 15.47
C ASN A 129 -30.01 10.64 14.10
N GLY A 130 -29.01 9.76 13.98
CA GLY A 130 -28.32 9.47 12.72
C GLY A 130 -27.30 10.54 12.29
N THR A 131 -26.95 11.46 13.20
CA THR A 131 -25.87 12.43 12.96
C THR A 131 -24.52 11.71 12.81
N ILE A 132 -23.62 12.29 12.02
CA ILE A 132 -22.26 11.74 11.82
C ILE A 132 -21.28 12.67 12.52
N CYS A 133 -20.54 12.15 13.50
CA CYS A 133 -19.43 12.88 14.10
C CYS A 133 -18.09 12.27 13.69
N LYS A 134 -17.06 13.13 13.60
CA LYS A 134 -15.69 12.72 13.33
C LYS A 134 -14.91 12.72 14.63
N THR A 135 -14.11 11.69 14.85
CA THR A 135 -13.27 11.59 16.03
C THR A 135 -11.88 11.07 15.68
N SER A 136 -10.94 11.21 16.63
CA SER A 136 -9.60 10.64 16.46
C SER A 136 -9.67 9.12 16.35
N PHE A 137 -8.68 8.50 15.70
CA PHE A 137 -8.70 7.06 15.47
C PHE A 137 -8.74 6.23 16.78
N GLU A 138 -8.10 6.70 17.85
CA GLU A 138 -8.09 5.97 19.12
C GLU A 138 -9.36 6.20 19.96
N THR A 139 -10.18 7.17 19.60
CA THR A 139 -11.42 7.44 20.34
C THR A 139 -12.47 6.38 20.01
N PRO A 140 -13.04 5.71 21.02
CA PRO A 140 -14.08 4.72 20.80
C PRO A 140 -15.35 5.39 20.24
N CYS A 141 -16.00 4.71 19.30
CA CYS A 141 -17.36 5.02 18.88
C CYS A 141 -18.32 4.04 19.58
N PHE A 142 -19.54 4.48 19.91
CA PHE A 142 -20.59 3.54 20.29
C PHE A 142 -20.98 2.63 19.12
N VAL A 143 -21.09 3.22 17.91
CA VAL A 143 -21.18 2.49 16.63
C VAL A 143 -20.28 3.17 15.61
N GLU A 144 -19.28 2.43 15.12
CA GLU A 144 -18.49 2.85 13.95
C GLU A 144 -19.32 2.72 12.68
N ARG A 145 -19.28 3.73 11.82
CA ARG A 145 -20.01 3.71 10.55
C ARG A 145 -19.40 2.68 9.61
N MET A 146 -20.14 1.62 9.33
CA MET A 146 -19.87 0.65 8.26
C MET A 146 -21.07 0.59 7.31
N LYS A 147 -20.90 0.11 6.07
CA LYS A 147 -21.92 0.13 4.99
C LYS A 147 -23.30 -0.39 5.42
N ASN A 148 -23.37 -1.24 6.44
CA ASN A 148 -24.58 -1.96 6.85
C ASN A 148 -25.13 -1.55 8.23
N ASN A 149 -24.50 -0.63 8.97
CA ASN A 149 -24.87 -0.29 10.37
C ASN A 149 -25.02 -1.49 11.33
N THR A 150 -24.62 -2.69 10.94
CA THR A 150 -24.53 -3.86 11.81
C THR A 150 -23.20 -3.75 12.52
N GLY A 151 -23.22 -3.68 13.84
CA GLY A 151 -22.00 -3.72 14.65
C GLY A 151 -21.14 -4.94 14.32
N ILE A 152 -19.94 -4.98 14.89
CA ILE A 152 -19.16 -6.22 14.94
C ILE A 152 -20.00 -7.21 15.77
N ASP A 153 -20.52 -8.26 15.13
CA ASP A 153 -21.05 -9.44 15.83
C ASP A 153 -19.91 -10.23 16.49
#